data_AF-A0A2M3ZCH4-F1
#
_entry.id   AF-A0A2M3ZCH4-F1
#
_cell.length_a   1.000
_cell.length_b   1.000
_cell.length_c   1.000
_cell.angle_alpha   90.00
_cell.angle_beta   90.00
_cell.angle_gamma   90.00
#
_symmetry.space_group_name_H-M   'P 1'
#
loop_
_entity.id
_entity.type
_entity.pdbx_description
1 polymer ?
#
loop_
_entity_poly.entity_id
_entity_poly.type
_entity_poly.pdbx_seq_one_letter_code
_entity_poly.pdbx_strand_id
1 'polypeptide(L)'
;LIIIIIGSNKAISTSKIKKIIAIKKNRKEKGRRDEFIGSNPHSNGEHFSRSVRVFFDKSVASIITIIVIIIIIKVIVDNINII
;
A
#
# COMPACT_ATOMS: atom_id res chain seq x y z
N LEU A 1 12.16 24.53 30.45
CA LEU A 1 11.04 23.63 30.07
C LEU A 1 10.55 24.11 28.70
N ILE A 2 10.70 23.32 27.64
CA ILE A 2 10.23 23.71 26.29
C ILE A 2 8.95 22.92 26.00
N ILE A 3 7.86 23.63 25.72
CA ILE A 3 6.57 23.05 25.33
C ILE A 3 6.50 23.05 23.80
N ILE A 4 6.51 21.88 23.18
CA ILE A 4 6.32 21.71 21.73
C ILE A 4 4.82 21.53 21.47
N ILE A 5 4.17 22.57 20.95
CA ILE A 5 2.76 22.49 20.51
C ILE A 5 2.75 21.99 19.06
N ILE A 6 2.37 20.72 18.86
CA ILE A 6 2.14 20.16 17.53
C ILE A 6 0.74 20.57 17.08
N GLY A 7 0.64 21.64 16.29
CA GLY A 7 -0.62 22.05 15.68
C GLY A 7 -1.09 21.03 14.63
N SER A 8 -2.37 20.65 14.66
CA SER A 8 -2.98 19.81 13.62
C SER A 8 -3.33 20.64 12.39
N ASN A 9 -2.36 20.90 11.51
CA ASN A 9 -2.57 21.62 10.25
C ASN A 9 -3.22 20.71 9.18
N LYS A 10 -4.47 20.30 9.39
CA LYS A 10 -5.27 19.66 8.33
C LYS A 10 -6.04 20.73 7.56
N ALA A 11 -5.31 21.56 6.80
CA ALA A 11 -5.93 22.38 5.76
C ALA A 11 -6.43 21.46 4.64
N ILE A 12 -7.71 21.06 4.70
CA ILE A 12 -8.34 20.32 3.60
C ILE A 12 -8.83 21.35 2.60
N SER A 13 -8.18 21.40 1.43
CA SER A 13 -8.59 22.30 0.36
C SER A 13 -10.04 22.06 -0.08
N THR A 14 -10.69 23.11 -0.58
CA THR A 14 -12.05 23.01 -1.15
C THR A 14 -12.13 21.98 -2.27
N SER A 15 -11.08 21.87 -3.10
CA SER A 15 -10.94 20.85 -4.13
C SER A 15 -10.96 19.42 -3.57
N LYS A 16 -10.31 19.19 -2.42
CA LYS A 16 -10.27 17.90 -1.73
C LYS A 16 -11.63 17.54 -1.14
N ILE A 17 -12.36 18.51 -0.60
CA ILE A 17 -13.75 18.33 -0.12
C ILE A 17 -14.68 17.94 -1.27
N LYS A 18 -14.66 18.69 -2.38
CA LYS A 18 -15.47 18.40 -3.58
C LYS A 18 -15.21 16.98 -4.11
N LYS A 19 -13.94 16.56 -4.17
CA LYS A 19 -13.54 15.21 -4.59
C LYS A 19 -14.14 14.12 -3.68
N ILE A 20 -14.10 14.32 -2.37
CA ILE A 20 -14.69 13.37 -1.40
C ILE A 20 -16.21 13.28 -1.56
N ILE A 21 -16.89 14.42 -1.73
CA ILE A 21 -18.35 14.46 -1.95
C ILE A 21 -18.72 13.68 -3.22
N ALA A 22 -18.02 13.93 -4.33
CA ALA A 22 -18.26 13.23 -5.59
C ALA A 22 -18.05 11.71 -5.45
N ILE A 23 -17.00 11.26 -4.76
CA ILE A 23 -16.76 9.84 -4.49
C ILE A 23 -17.88 9.23 -3.65
N LYS A 24 -18.34 9.94 -2.60
CA LYS A 24 -19.45 9.47 -1.75
C LYS A 24 -20.76 9.35 -2.53
N LYS A 25 -21.09 10.35 -3.37
CA LYS A 25 -22.27 10.33 -4.24
C LYS A 25 -22.23 9.15 -5.21
N ASN A 26 -21.11 8.98 -5.92
CA ASN A 26 -20.91 7.85 -6.84
C ASN A 26 -21.06 6.48 -6.15
N ARG A 27 -20.59 6.33 -4.90
CA ARG A 27 -20.77 5.09 -4.12
C ARG A 27 -22.22 4.84 -3.72
N LYS A 28 -22.98 5.91 -3.44
CA LYS A 28 -24.41 5.81 -3.10
C LYS A 28 -25.25 5.46 -4.32
N GLU A 29 -24.92 6.02 -5.49
CA GLU A 29 -25.69 5.85 -6.73
C GLU A 29 -25.33 4.58 -7.51
N LYS A 30 -24.06 4.21 -7.55
CA LYS A 30 -23.56 3.09 -8.37
C LYS A 30 -23.09 1.88 -7.54
N GLY A 31 -23.15 1.97 -6.21
CA GLY A 31 -22.61 0.96 -5.29
C GLY A 31 -21.10 1.10 -5.05
N ARG A 32 -20.55 0.20 -4.22
CA ARG A 32 -19.08 0.02 -4.13
C ARG A 32 -18.57 -0.56 -5.45
N ARG A 33 -17.29 -0.35 -5.79
CA ARG A 33 -16.69 -1.10 -6.91
C ARG A 33 -16.93 -2.60 -6.68
N ASP A 34 -17.30 -3.32 -7.74
CA ASP A 34 -17.47 -4.77 -7.72
C ASP A 34 -16.19 -5.48 -7.24
N GLU A 35 -15.03 -4.97 -7.66
CA GLU A 35 -13.73 -5.44 -7.16
C GLU A 35 -13.18 -4.50 -6.08
N PHE A 36 -13.11 -5.02 -4.85
CA PHE A 36 -12.34 -4.44 -3.76
C PHE A 36 -10.83 -4.55 -3.98
N ILE A 37 -10.40 -5.46 -4.87
CA ILE A 37 -9.01 -5.82 -5.11
C ILE A 37 -8.68 -5.42 -6.54
N GLY A 38 -7.81 -4.42 -6.67
CA GLY A 38 -7.35 -3.93 -7.96
C GLY A 38 -6.35 -2.81 -7.77
N SER A 39 -5.43 -2.69 -8.70
CA SER A 39 -4.38 -1.67 -8.69
C SER A 39 -4.98 -0.27 -8.69
N ASN A 40 -4.28 0.70 -8.08
CA ASN A 40 -4.67 2.11 -8.16
C ASN A 40 -4.79 2.49 -9.66
N PRO A 41 -5.86 3.18 -10.11
CA PRO A 41 -6.04 3.56 -11.51
C PRO A 41 -4.89 4.37 -12.14
N HIS A 42 -3.95 4.89 -11.33
CA HIS A 42 -2.74 5.56 -11.80
C HIS A 42 -1.48 4.67 -11.78
N SER A 43 -1.61 3.37 -11.51
CA SER A 43 -0.52 2.44 -11.73
C SER A 43 -0.40 2.19 -13.22
N ASN A 44 0.74 2.57 -13.79
CA ASN A 44 1.01 2.59 -15.23
C ASN A 44 0.84 1.21 -15.88
N GLY A 45 -0.38 0.89 -16.32
CA GLY A 45 -0.65 -0.28 -17.17
C GLY A 45 -0.72 -1.63 -16.47
N GLU A 46 -0.87 -1.70 -15.15
CA GLU A 46 -1.25 -2.98 -14.54
C GLU A 46 -2.72 -3.22 -14.90
N HIS A 47 -2.95 -4.12 -15.88
CA HIS A 47 -4.28 -4.53 -16.29
C HIS A 47 -5.15 -4.71 -15.05
N PHE A 48 -6.27 -3.98 -15.00
CA PHE A 48 -7.26 -4.04 -13.91
C PHE A 48 -7.73 -5.48 -13.61
N SER A 49 -7.39 -6.43 -14.47
CA SER A 49 -7.74 -7.84 -14.48
C SER A 49 -6.54 -8.77 -14.27
N ARG A 50 -5.66 -8.53 -13.28
CA ARG A 50 -4.84 -9.65 -12.76
C ARG A 50 -5.75 -10.48 -11.87
N SER A 51 -5.98 -11.73 -12.25
CA SER A 51 -6.80 -12.65 -11.44
C SER A 51 -6.33 -12.67 -9.98
N VAL A 52 -7.27 -12.85 -9.05
CA VAL A 52 -7.01 -12.87 -7.60
C VAL A 52 -5.81 -13.75 -7.23
N ARG A 53 -5.69 -14.90 -7.89
CA ARG A 53 -4.56 -15.82 -7.77
C ARG A 53 -3.22 -15.13 -8.06
N VAL A 54 -3.10 -14.51 -9.23
CA VAL A 54 -1.86 -13.85 -9.66
C VAL A 54 -1.50 -12.67 -8.75
N PHE A 55 -2.49 -11.99 -8.18
CA PHE A 55 -2.25 -10.93 -7.19
C PHE A 55 -1.63 -11.48 -5.91
N PHE A 56 -2.18 -12.57 -5.37
CA PHE A 56 -1.63 -13.22 -4.17
C PHE A 56 -0.30 -13.93 -4.44
N ASP A 57 -0.10 -14.49 -5.62
CA ASP A 57 1.17 -15.13 -5.99
C ASP A 57 2.33 -14.12 -5.96
N LYS A 58 2.09 -12.87 -6.38
CA LYS A 58 3.08 -11.78 -6.33
C LYS A 58 3.44 -11.42 -4.89
N SER A 59 2.45 -11.32 -3.99
CA SER A 59 2.72 -11.00 -2.58
C SER A 59 3.41 -12.16 -1.86
N VAL A 60 3.00 -13.41 -2.13
CA VAL A 60 3.67 -14.62 -1.60
C VAL A 60 5.11 -14.70 -2.07
N ALA A 61 5.37 -14.51 -3.37
CA ALA A 61 6.73 -14.52 -3.92
C ALA A 61 7.61 -13.45 -3.26
N SER A 62 7.08 -12.24 -3.04
CA SER A 62 7.79 -11.16 -2.34
C SER A 62 8.14 -11.54 -0.91
N ILE A 63 7.21 -12.12 -0.15
CA ILE A 63 7.46 -12.61 1.22
C ILE A 63 8.56 -13.68 1.23
N ILE A 64 8.49 -14.65 0.32
CA ILE A 64 9.51 -15.72 0.21
C ILE A 64 10.89 -15.11 -0.06
N THR A 65 11.00 -14.18 -1.01
CA THR A 65 12.29 -13.54 -1.33
C THR A 65 12.88 -12.78 -0.14
N ILE A 66 12.05 -12.08 0.65
CA ILE A 66 12.49 -11.37 1.86
C ILE A 66 13.03 -12.34 2.90
N ILE A 67 12.33 -13.46 3.14
CA ILE A 67 12.77 -14.49 4.09
C ILE A 67 14.13 -15.07 3.68
N VAL A 68 14.30 -15.40 2.39
CA VAL A 68 15.56 -15.93 1.87
C VAL A 68 16.70 -14.94 2.08
N ILE A 69 16.49 -13.65 1.79
CA ILE A 69 17.49 -12.60 2.01
C ILE A 69 17.88 -12.50 3.49
N ILE A 70 16.90 -12.53 4.41
CA ILE A 70 17.16 -12.49 5.86
C ILE A 70 18.00 -13.68 6.30
N ILE A 71 17.69 -14.89 5.81
CA ILE A 71 18.46 -16.10 6.14
C ILE A 71 19.92 -15.96 5.66
N ILE A 72 20.13 -15.49 4.43
CA ILE A 72 21.47 -15.29 3.88
C ILE A 72 22.26 -14.28 4.70
N ILE A 73 21.65 -13.14 5.04
CA ILE A 73 22.28 -12.11 5.88
C ILE A 73 22.66 -12.68 7.24
N LYS A 74 21.77 -13.47 7.86
CA LYS A 74 22.05 -14.11 9.15
C LYS A 74 23.27 -15.02 9.07
N VAL A 75 23.34 -15.90 8.06
CA VAL A 75 24.50 -16.78 7.86
C VAL A 75 25.79 -15.99 7.67
N ILE A 76 25.75 -14.89 6.92
CA ILE A 76 26.93 -14.03 6.72
C ILE A 76 27.38 -13.38 8.05
N VAL A 77 26.43 -12.85 8.84
CA VAL A 77 26.73 -12.24 10.14
C VAL A 77 27.29 -13.25 11.12
N ASP A 78 26.70 -14.45 11.20
CA ASP A 78 27.20 -15.52 12.06
C ASP A 78 28.63 -15.92 11.67
N ASN A 79 28.93 -16.02 10.37
CA ASN A 79 30.29 -16.30 9.89
C ASN A 79 31.30 -15.18 10.20
N ILE A 80 30.89 -13.90 10.15
CA ILE A 80 31.76 -12.77 10.52
C ILE A 80 32.04 -12.78 12.02
N ASN A 81 31.03 -13.06 12.86
CA ASN A 81 31.17 -13.06 14.32
C ASN A 81 31.98 -14.26 14.86
N ILE A 82 32.26 -15.26 14.02
CA ILE A 82 33.08 -16.43 14.35
C ILE A 82 34.58 -16.18 14.09
N ILE A 83 34.93 -15.14 13.31
CA ILE A 83 36.31 -14.70 13.04
C ILE A 83 36.78 -13.74 14.12
#